data_AF-A0A948GZ16-F1
#
_entry.id   AF-A0A948GZ16-F1
#
_cell.length_a   1.000
_cell.length_b   1.000
_cell.length_c   1.000
_cell.angle_alpha   90.00
_cell.angle_beta   90.00
_cell.angle_gamma   90.00
#
_symmetry.space_group_name_H-M   'P 1'
#
loop_
_entity.id
_entity.type
_entity.pdbx_description
1 polymer ?
#
loop_
_entity_poly.entity_id
_entity_poly.type
_entity_poly.pdbx_seq_one_letter_code
_entity_poly.pdbx_strand_id
1 'polypeptide(L)'
;LNDGGSGLFAQVVLALRRKIANIKIEVLVPDFKGQKEAVITVVEAGPLVLAHNLETVPRLYAKIRPQADYQRSLMLLQNAKIYGKIYSKSGLMLGLGESEDEVLKVLRDLRRVNCDFLNLGQYLSPGLSNYQVQEYVTPNKFGYFKEKAIEMGFLYVASAPYVRSSYLADEYFKNKGDSK
;
A
#
# COMPACT_ATOMS: atom_id res chain seq x y z
N LEU A 1 -16.75 13.47 -7.97
CA LEU A 1 -15.96 14.73 -8.00
C LEU A 1 -15.06 14.71 -9.22
N ASN A 2 -14.88 15.85 -9.89
CA ASN A 2 -14.14 15.93 -11.15
C ASN A 2 -12.64 15.60 -10.98
N ASP A 3 -12.08 15.84 -9.80
CA ASP A 3 -10.68 15.57 -9.42
C ASP A 3 -10.45 14.18 -8.79
N GLY A 4 -11.48 13.31 -8.82
CA GLY A 4 -11.44 12.01 -8.13
C GLY A 4 -11.33 12.11 -6.60
N GLY A 5 -11.53 13.30 -6.00
CA GLY A 5 -11.40 13.57 -4.57
C GLY A 5 -9.99 13.90 -4.09
N SER A 6 -8.99 13.99 -4.98
CA SER A 6 -7.59 14.27 -4.61
C SER A 6 -7.40 15.61 -3.90
N GLY A 7 -8.17 16.64 -4.26
CA GLY A 7 -8.13 17.94 -3.59
C GLY A 7 -8.52 17.86 -2.12
N LEU A 8 -9.45 16.96 -1.75
CA LEU A 8 -9.84 16.75 -0.36
C LEU A 8 -8.69 16.12 0.44
N PHE A 9 -8.02 15.12 -0.11
CA PHE A 9 -6.82 14.53 0.52
C PHE A 9 -5.75 15.60 0.75
N ALA A 10 -5.43 16.40 -0.27
CA ALA A 10 -4.45 17.48 -0.17
C ALA A 10 -4.82 18.51 0.90
N GLN A 11 -6.08 18.94 0.96
CA GLN A 11 -6.57 19.90 1.96
C GLN A 11 -6.41 19.38 3.38
N VAL A 12 -6.69 18.10 3.63
CA VAL A 12 -6.50 17.48 4.96
C VAL A 12 -5.02 17.47 5.34
N VAL A 13 -4.13 17.06 4.44
CA VAL A 13 -2.68 17.05 4.69
C VAL A 13 -2.18 18.46 5.04
N LEU A 14 -2.55 19.46 4.25
CA LEU A 14 -2.17 20.86 4.47
C LEU A 14 -2.74 21.41 5.79
N ALA A 15 -3.99 21.08 6.12
CA ALA A 15 -4.62 21.49 7.37
C ALA A 15 -3.91 20.93 8.60
N LEU A 16 -3.52 19.65 8.57
CA LEU A 16 -2.77 19.01 9.65
C LEU A 16 -1.39 19.65 9.82
N ARG A 17 -0.66 19.90 8.73
CA ARG A 17 0.66 20.55 8.76
C ARG A 17 0.62 21.96 9.33
N ARG A 18 -0.44 22.74 9.05
CA ARG A 18 -0.61 24.08 9.63
C ARG A 18 -0.84 24.06 11.14
N LYS A 19 -1.42 23.00 11.67
CA LYS A 19 -1.80 22.89 13.10
C LYS A 19 -0.76 22.17 13.95
N ILE A 20 0.01 21.26 13.37
CA ILE A 20 0.90 20.37 14.13
C ILE A 20 2.29 20.43 13.49
N ALA A 21 3.22 21.11 14.16
CA ALA A 21 4.61 21.18 13.73
C ALA A 21 5.23 19.77 13.66
N ASN A 22 6.04 19.52 12.63
CA ASN A 22 6.79 18.27 12.44
C ASN A 22 5.95 16.98 12.35
N ILE A 23 4.63 17.08 12.14
CA ILE A 23 3.78 15.88 11.97
C ILE A 23 4.23 15.06 10.77
N LYS A 24 4.35 13.74 10.97
CA LYS A 24 4.54 12.76 9.90
C LYS A 24 3.17 12.29 9.44
N ILE A 25 2.86 12.45 8.15
CA ILE A 25 1.55 12.12 7.59
C ILE A 25 1.71 10.99 6.59
N GLU A 26 0.98 9.90 6.78
CA GLU A 26 0.73 8.89 5.76
C GLU A 26 -0.67 9.10 5.20
N VAL A 27 -0.83 8.99 3.88
CA VAL A 27 -2.12 9.06 3.21
C VAL A 27 -2.37 7.80 2.38
N LEU A 28 -3.48 7.11 2.63
CA LEU A 28 -3.94 5.97 1.83
C LEU A 28 -4.97 6.45 0.81
N VAL A 29 -4.63 6.37 -0.48
CA VAL A 29 -5.43 6.93 -1.58
C VAL A 29 -6.11 5.85 -2.43
N PRO A 30 -7.25 6.15 -3.07
CA PRO A 30 -7.77 5.33 -4.16
C PRO A 30 -6.85 5.41 -5.39
N ASP A 31 -7.19 4.68 -6.46
CA ASP A 31 -6.40 4.70 -7.71
C ASP A 31 -6.62 5.96 -8.57
N PHE A 32 -7.49 6.87 -8.12
CA PHE A 32 -7.97 8.07 -8.83
C PHE A 32 -8.42 7.82 -10.27
N LYS A 33 -8.83 6.58 -10.60
CA LYS A 33 -9.10 6.12 -11.97
C LYS A 33 -7.94 6.40 -12.94
N GLY A 34 -6.71 6.48 -12.44
CA GLY A 34 -5.51 6.70 -13.25
C GLY A 34 -5.24 8.15 -13.62
N GLN A 35 -5.98 9.11 -13.02
CA GLN A 35 -5.72 10.53 -13.21
C GLN A 35 -4.39 10.90 -12.55
N LYS A 36 -3.40 11.22 -13.38
CA LYS A 36 -2.04 11.55 -12.94
C LYS A 36 -2.03 12.82 -12.10
N GLU A 37 -2.82 13.81 -12.49
CA GLU A 37 -2.95 15.12 -11.83
C GLU A 37 -3.46 14.97 -10.39
N ALA A 38 -4.31 13.97 -10.15
CA ALA A 38 -4.81 13.64 -8.82
C ALA A 38 -3.69 13.13 -7.89
N VAL A 39 -2.76 12.34 -8.42
CA VAL A 39 -1.58 11.87 -7.66
C VAL A 39 -0.66 13.04 -7.34
N ILE A 40 -0.38 13.90 -8.34
CA ILE A 40 0.46 15.10 -8.17
C ILE A 40 -0.11 16.01 -7.07
N THR A 41 -1.41 16.29 -7.13
CA THR A 41 -2.11 17.11 -6.14
C THR A 41 -1.90 16.62 -4.70
N VAL A 42 -1.98 15.30 -4.48
CA VAL A 42 -1.76 14.73 -3.13
C VAL A 42 -0.27 14.78 -2.74
N VAL A 43 0.63 14.52 -3.68
CA VAL A 43 2.08 14.53 -3.44
C VAL A 43 2.57 15.95 -3.09
N GLU A 44 2.10 16.98 -3.80
CA GLU A 44 2.45 18.38 -3.56
C GLU A 44 1.97 18.91 -2.21
N ALA A 45 0.90 18.32 -1.65
CA ALA A 45 0.48 18.61 -0.27
C ALA A 45 1.51 18.16 0.78
N GLY A 46 2.48 17.35 0.38
CA GLY A 46 3.62 16.93 1.19
C GLY A 46 3.33 15.90 2.28
N PRO A 47 2.55 14.81 2.05
CA PRO A 47 2.58 13.68 2.97
C PRO A 47 3.99 13.05 2.99
N LEU A 48 4.36 12.42 4.10
CA LEU A 48 5.62 11.68 4.20
C LEU A 48 5.55 10.34 3.47
N VAL A 49 4.37 9.70 3.52
CA VAL A 49 4.10 8.41 2.87
C VAL A 49 2.81 8.52 2.06
N LEU A 50 2.84 8.09 0.80
CA LEU A 50 1.65 7.85 -0.01
C LEU A 50 1.44 6.34 -0.15
N ALA A 51 0.36 5.84 0.41
CA ALA A 51 -0.02 4.45 0.36
C ALA A 51 -1.12 4.23 -0.69
N HIS A 52 -1.00 3.14 -1.43
CA HIS A 52 -2.06 2.61 -2.29
C HIS A 52 -1.92 1.08 -2.34
N ASN A 53 -2.94 0.37 -1.86
CA ASN A 53 -2.88 -1.08 -1.79
C ASN A 53 -3.17 -1.73 -3.14
N LEU A 54 -2.47 -2.82 -3.45
CA LEU A 54 -2.86 -3.74 -4.53
C LEU A 54 -3.94 -4.73 -4.06
N GLU A 55 -4.00 -5.02 -2.76
CA GLU A 55 -4.92 -5.93 -2.08
C GLU A 55 -4.78 -7.41 -2.45
N THR A 56 -4.55 -7.75 -3.72
CA THR A 56 -4.48 -9.14 -4.17
C THR A 56 -3.64 -9.31 -5.44
N VAL A 57 -3.64 -10.50 -6.03
CA VAL A 57 -2.90 -10.85 -7.24
C VAL A 57 -3.72 -10.57 -8.52
N PRO A 58 -3.09 -10.30 -9.69
CA PRO A 58 -3.79 -9.88 -10.90
C PRO A 58 -4.97 -10.76 -11.31
N ARG A 59 -4.84 -12.08 -11.19
CA ARG A 59 -5.90 -13.04 -11.53
C ARG A 59 -7.20 -12.81 -10.74
N LEU A 60 -7.10 -12.30 -9.51
CA LEU A 60 -8.23 -12.09 -8.61
C LEU A 60 -8.80 -10.67 -8.69
N TYR A 61 -8.17 -9.74 -9.41
CA TYR A 61 -8.60 -8.32 -9.44
C TYR A 61 -10.04 -8.13 -9.90
N ALA A 62 -10.45 -8.77 -11.00
CA ALA A 62 -11.82 -8.62 -11.50
C ALA A 62 -12.89 -9.07 -10.49
N LYS A 63 -12.55 -10.01 -9.61
CA LYS A 63 -13.46 -10.57 -8.61
C LYS A 63 -13.43 -9.79 -7.29
N ILE A 64 -12.26 -9.34 -6.85
CA ILE A 64 -12.06 -8.68 -5.54
C ILE A 64 -12.15 -7.16 -5.65
N ARG A 65 -11.71 -6.58 -6.77
CA ARG A 65 -11.63 -5.13 -7.02
C ARG A 65 -12.16 -4.77 -8.42
N PRO A 66 -13.45 -5.01 -8.72
CA PRO A 66 -13.99 -4.84 -10.08
C PRO A 66 -13.88 -3.42 -10.65
N GLN A 67 -13.67 -2.41 -9.80
CA GLN A 67 -13.48 -1.02 -10.23
C GLN A 67 -12.02 -0.60 -10.36
N ALA A 68 -11.07 -1.42 -9.87
CA ALA A 68 -9.64 -1.14 -9.88
C ALA A 68 -8.94 -1.90 -11.02
N ASP A 69 -7.77 -1.39 -11.41
CA ASP A 69 -6.89 -2.06 -12.36
C ASP A 69 -5.49 -2.25 -11.75
N TYR A 70 -4.90 -3.43 -11.95
CA TYR A 70 -3.61 -3.79 -11.34
C TYR A 70 -2.48 -2.90 -11.85
N GLN A 71 -2.40 -2.68 -13.16
CA GLN A 71 -1.35 -1.85 -13.76
C GLN A 71 -1.52 -0.39 -13.38
N ARG A 72 -2.76 0.11 -13.36
CA ARG A 72 -3.09 1.46 -12.88
C ARG A 72 -2.66 1.69 -11.44
N SER A 73 -2.86 0.69 -10.57
CA SER A 73 -2.45 0.73 -9.17
C SER A 73 -0.91 0.81 -9.03
N LEU A 74 -0.17 0.05 -9.85
CA LEU A 74 1.29 0.14 -9.92
C LEU A 74 1.78 1.49 -10.46
N MET A 75 1.16 1.99 -11.53
CA MET A 75 1.47 3.28 -12.13
C MET A 75 1.23 4.44 -11.16
N LEU A 76 0.22 4.36 -10.29
CA LEU A 76 0.00 5.36 -9.24
C LEU A 76 1.20 5.44 -8.29
N LEU A 77 1.70 4.30 -7.80
CA LEU A 77 2.86 4.25 -6.91
C LEU A 77 4.12 4.76 -7.62
N GLN A 78 4.29 4.41 -8.89
CA GLN A 78 5.39 4.90 -9.72
C GLN A 78 5.32 6.42 -9.92
N ASN A 79 4.14 6.95 -10.23
CA ASN A 79 3.93 8.38 -10.40
C ASN A 79 4.24 9.15 -9.10
N ALA A 80 3.82 8.63 -7.95
CA ALA A 80 4.16 9.25 -6.66
C ALA A 80 5.68 9.42 -6.47
N LYS A 81 6.48 8.43 -6.92
CA LYS A 81 7.95 8.49 -6.90
C LYS A 81 8.54 9.47 -7.92
N ILE A 82 7.94 9.58 -9.11
CA ILE A 82 8.40 10.49 -10.16
C ILE A 82 8.15 11.95 -9.78
N TYR A 83 6.99 12.25 -9.21
CA TYR A 83 6.56 13.62 -8.94
C TYR A 83 6.86 14.11 -7.52
N GLY A 84 7.43 13.27 -6.66
CA GLY A 84 7.72 13.66 -5.28
C GLY A 84 8.85 12.88 -4.61
N LYS A 85 9.53 13.57 -3.69
CA LYS A 85 10.43 12.93 -2.73
C LYS A 85 9.62 12.36 -1.57
N ILE A 86 8.91 11.27 -1.85
CA ILE A 86 7.96 10.63 -0.92
C ILE A 86 8.25 9.14 -0.77
N TYR A 87 7.93 8.58 0.40
CA TYR A 87 7.86 7.14 0.55
C TYR A 87 6.55 6.61 -0.03
N SER A 88 6.58 5.46 -0.69
CA SER A 88 5.38 4.79 -1.18
C SER A 88 5.19 3.46 -0.47
N LYS A 89 3.92 3.10 -0.29
CA LYS A 89 3.53 1.91 0.46
C LYS A 89 2.40 1.17 -0.23
N SER A 90 2.43 -0.15 -0.14
CA SER A 90 1.33 -0.98 -0.60
C SER A 90 1.06 -2.13 0.36
N GLY A 91 0.03 -2.90 0.06
CA GLY A 91 -0.30 -4.09 0.83
C GLY A 91 -1.11 -5.10 0.03
N LEU A 92 -1.06 -6.33 0.54
CA LEU A 92 -1.86 -7.47 0.06
C LEU A 92 -2.57 -8.13 1.24
N MET A 93 -3.77 -8.61 0.97
CA MET A 93 -4.48 -9.54 1.82
C MET A 93 -4.27 -10.96 1.29
N LEU A 94 -3.80 -11.86 2.15
CA LEU A 94 -3.57 -13.26 1.83
C LEU A 94 -4.77 -14.12 2.26
N GLY A 95 -4.93 -15.29 1.64
CA GLY A 95 -6.05 -16.19 1.88
C GLY A 95 -7.26 -15.96 0.96
N LEU A 96 -7.06 -15.26 -0.15
CA LEU A 96 -8.08 -15.03 -1.19
C LEU A 96 -8.06 -16.11 -2.30
N GLY A 97 -7.10 -17.05 -2.22
CA GLY A 97 -6.91 -18.12 -3.20
C GLY A 97 -5.78 -17.84 -4.20
N GLU A 98 -4.90 -16.91 -3.86
CA GLU A 98 -3.62 -16.67 -4.54
C GLU A 98 -2.62 -17.81 -4.29
N SER A 99 -1.78 -18.12 -5.27
CA SER A 99 -0.63 -19.00 -5.07
C SER A 99 0.59 -18.24 -4.55
N GLU A 100 1.55 -18.96 -4.00
CA GLU A 100 2.82 -18.38 -3.55
C GLU A 100 3.55 -17.65 -4.68
N ASP A 101 3.64 -18.26 -5.87
CA ASP A 101 4.29 -17.65 -7.04
C ASP A 101 3.61 -16.35 -7.47
N GLU A 102 2.28 -16.29 -7.38
CA GLU A 102 1.53 -15.07 -7.68
C GLU A 102 1.87 -13.96 -6.67
N VAL A 103 1.94 -14.27 -5.38
CA VAL A 103 2.35 -13.31 -4.36
C VAL A 103 3.77 -12.81 -4.64
N LEU A 104 4.73 -13.73 -4.85
CA LEU A 104 6.12 -13.37 -5.14
C LEU A 104 6.25 -12.52 -6.41
N LYS A 105 5.41 -12.77 -7.43
CA LYS A 105 5.34 -11.92 -8.63
C LYS A 105 4.88 -10.50 -8.30
N VAL A 106 3.83 -10.35 -7.48
CA VAL A 106 3.35 -9.02 -7.05
C VAL A 106 4.43 -8.28 -6.27
N LEU A 107 5.18 -8.97 -5.40
CA LEU A 107 6.29 -8.36 -4.66
C LEU A 107 7.36 -7.81 -5.60
N ARG A 108 7.74 -8.57 -6.63
CA ARG A 108 8.68 -8.09 -7.67
C ARG A 108 8.11 -6.89 -8.44
N ASP A 109 6.83 -6.92 -8.80
CA ASP A 109 6.19 -5.81 -9.51
C ASP A 109 6.15 -4.53 -8.67
N LEU A 110 5.83 -4.63 -7.39
CA LEU A 110 5.89 -3.51 -6.44
C LEU A 110 7.30 -2.92 -6.34
N ARG A 111 8.33 -3.78 -6.31
CA ARG A 111 9.72 -3.31 -6.31
C ARG A 111 10.14 -2.67 -7.63
N ARG A 112 9.63 -3.13 -8.78
CA ARG A 112 9.87 -2.48 -10.09
C ARG A 112 9.37 -1.04 -10.14
N VAL A 113 8.29 -0.72 -9.44
CA VAL A 113 7.79 0.67 -9.29
C VAL A 113 8.35 1.38 -8.05
N ASN A 114 9.41 0.81 -7.46
CA ASN A 114 10.12 1.32 -6.29
C ASN A 114 9.22 1.56 -5.06
N CYS A 115 8.31 0.64 -4.76
CA CYS A 115 7.50 0.67 -3.54
C CYS A 115 8.35 0.39 -2.28
N ASP A 116 8.37 1.29 -1.30
CA ASP A 116 9.29 1.18 -0.16
C ASP A 116 8.78 0.26 0.96
N PHE A 117 7.50 0.38 1.30
CA PHE A 117 6.91 -0.32 2.44
C PHE A 117 5.83 -1.30 2.00
N LEU A 118 5.74 -2.42 2.70
CA LEU A 118 4.80 -3.49 2.39
C LEU A 118 4.08 -3.97 3.65
N ASN A 119 2.77 -4.14 3.53
CA ASN A 119 1.95 -4.81 4.53
C ASN A 119 1.32 -6.08 3.94
N LEU A 120 1.51 -7.21 4.61
CA LEU A 120 0.87 -8.50 4.29
C LEU A 120 0.00 -8.92 5.47
N GLY A 121 -1.31 -9.02 5.26
CA GLY A 121 -2.28 -9.39 6.29
C GLY A 121 -3.20 -10.53 5.86
N GLN A 122 -3.85 -11.19 6.81
CA GLN A 122 -4.88 -12.19 6.49
C GLN A 122 -6.15 -11.50 6.02
N TYR A 123 -6.72 -11.97 4.90
CA TYR A 123 -8.09 -11.64 4.52
C TYR A 123 -9.05 -12.26 5.52
N LEU A 124 -9.86 -11.40 6.15
CA LEU A 124 -10.98 -11.80 6.99
C LEU A 124 -12.24 -11.32 6.30
N SER A 125 -13.12 -12.26 5.94
CA SER A 125 -14.37 -11.91 5.29
C SER A 125 -15.25 -11.09 6.24
N PRO A 126 -15.71 -9.88 5.84
CA PRO A 126 -16.57 -9.06 6.68
C PRO A 126 -17.96 -9.67 6.94
N GLY A 127 -18.39 -10.59 6.07
CA GLY A 127 -19.74 -11.17 6.12
C GLY A 127 -19.95 -12.28 5.09
N LEU A 128 -21.07 -12.99 5.20
CA LEU A 128 -21.36 -14.18 4.38
C LEU A 128 -21.56 -13.88 2.88
N SER A 129 -21.99 -12.66 2.54
CA SER A 129 -22.15 -12.23 1.14
C SER A 129 -20.85 -11.73 0.51
N ASN A 130 -19.80 -11.53 1.30
CA ASN A 130 -18.49 -11.16 0.80
C ASN A 130 -17.73 -12.38 0.27
N TYR A 131 -16.61 -12.11 -0.40
CA TYR A 131 -15.72 -13.16 -0.83
C TYR A 131 -15.32 -14.05 0.35
N GLN A 132 -15.31 -15.36 0.15
CA GLN A 132 -15.02 -16.30 1.24
C GLN A 132 -13.51 -16.51 1.39
N VAL A 133 -13.06 -16.65 2.63
CA VAL A 133 -11.66 -17.01 2.92
C VAL A 133 -11.37 -18.37 2.30
N GLN A 134 -10.32 -18.45 1.48
CA GLN A 134 -9.88 -19.70 0.83
C GLN A 134 -8.82 -20.44 1.66
N GLU A 135 -7.98 -19.69 2.37
CA GLU A 135 -6.91 -20.23 3.22
C GLU A 135 -6.71 -19.31 4.43
N TYR A 136 -6.52 -19.90 5.62
CA TYR A 136 -5.93 -19.21 6.76
C TYR A 136 -4.42 -19.43 6.73
N VAL A 137 -3.71 -18.39 6.31
CA VAL A 137 -2.27 -18.45 6.07
C VAL A 137 -1.52 -18.59 7.39
N THR A 138 -0.59 -19.54 7.45
CA THR A 138 0.16 -19.82 8.67
C THR A 138 1.17 -18.71 9.00
N PRO A 139 1.50 -18.47 10.28
CA PRO A 139 2.54 -17.52 10.66
C PRO A 139 3.88 -17.75 9.95
N ASN A 140 4.26 -19.01 9.72
CA ASN A 140 5.50 -19.36 9.00
C ASN A 140 5.47 -18.86 7.55
N LYS A 141 4.33 -18.95 6.87
CA LYS A 141 4.16 -18.48 5.48
C LYS A 141 4.19 -16.94 5.41
N PHE A 142 3.63 -16.24 6.41
CA PHE A 142 3.85 -14.80 6.56
C PHE A 142 5.32 -14.44 6.77
N GLY A 143 6.05 -15.21 7.59
CA GLY A 143 7.49 -15.05 7.81
C GLY A 143 8.30 -15.23 6.53
N TYR A 144 8.00 -16.29 5.77
CA TYR A 144 8.62 -16.54 4.47
C TYR A 144 8.43 -15.38 3.48
N PHE A 145 7.21 -14.87 3.32
CA PHE A 145 6.98 -13.72 2.42
C PHE A 145 7.67 -12.45 2.92
N LYS A 146 7.78 -12.26 4.24
CA LYS A 146 8.52 -11.13 4.82
C LYS A 146 9.99 -11.18 4.43
N GLU A 147 10.63 -12.33 4.61
CA GLU A 147 12.04 -12.54 4.25
C GLU A 147 12.27 -12.28 2.77
N LYS A 148 11.43 -12.88 1.90
CA LYS A 148 11.51 -12.67 0.45
C LYS A 148 11.33 -11.20 0.06
N ALA A 149 10.40 -10.48 0.68
CA ALA A 149 10.21 -9.06 0.44
C ALA A 149 11.46 -8.24 0.88
N ILE A 150 12.02 -8.52 2.05
CA ILE A 150 13.23 -7.83 2.52
C ILE A 150 14.40 -8.10 1.56
N GLU A 151 14.61 -9.35 1.12
CA GLU A 151 15.61 -9.71 0.11
C GLU A 151 15.43 -8.93 -1.22
N MET A 152 14.19 -8.65 -1.62
CA MET A 152 13.87 -7.84 -2.80
C MET A 152 14.05 -6.31 -2.58
N GLY A 153 14.45 -5.89 -1.38
CA GLY A 153 14.81 -4.52 -1.07
C GLY A 153 13.64 -3.61 -0.65
N PHE A 154 12.56 -4.17 -0.09
CA PHE A 154 11.60 -3.34 0.67
C PHE A 154 12.29 -2.79 1.93
N LEU A 155 12.08 -1.50 2.22
CA LEU A 155 12.69 -0.83 3.37
C LEU A 155 12.07 -1.28 4.70
N TYR A 156 10.80 -1.67 4.66
CA TYR A 156 10.10 -2.23 5.81
C TYR A 156 8.96 -3.13 5.36
N VAL A 157 8.77 -4.24 6.07
CA VAL A 157 7.70 -5.20 5.80
C VAL A 157 7.01 -5.59 7.10
N ALA A 158 5.72 -5.23 7.24
CA ALA A 158 4.84 -5.81 8.24
C ALA A 158 4.13 -7.02 7.61
N SER A 159 4.31 -8.20 8.19
CA SER A 159 3.72 -9.45 7.67
C SER A 159 3.28 -10.33 8.83
N ALA A 160 1.98 -10.38 9.09
CA ALA A 160 1.37 -11.23 10.11
C ALA A 160 -0.15 -11.30 9.90
N PRO A 161 -0.86 -12.29 10.49
CA PRO A 161 -2.30 -12.45 10.28
C PRO A 161 -3.12 -11.17 10.53
N TYR A 162 -2.82 -10.42 11.61
CA TYR A 162 -3.58 -9.23 12.00
C TYR A 162 -3.02 -7.91 11.46
N VAL A 163 -2.01 -7.95 10.59
CA VAL A 163 -1.49 -6.73 9.94
C VAL A 163 -2.59 -6.13 9.07
N ARG A 164 -2.70 -4.81 9.15
CA ARG A 164 -3.59 -3.96 8.34
C ARG A 164 -2.78 -2.83 7.73
N SER A 165 -3.35 -2.12 6.76
CA SER A 165 -2.64 -1.06 6.04
C SER A 165 -2.11 0.05 6.96
N SER A 166 -2.71 0.33 8.11
CA SER A 166 -2.20 1.33 9.08
C SER A 166 -1.44 0.75 10.27
N TYR A 167 -1.27 -0.58 10.34
CA TYR A 167 -0.65 -1.24 11.49
C TYR A 167 0.81 -0.81 11.66
N LEU A 168 1.13 -0.30 12.86
CA LEU A 168 2.48 0.13 13.28
C LEU A 168 3.17 1.04 12.26
N ALA A 169 2.43 2.00 11.71
CA ALA A 169 2.95 2.92 10.69
C ALA A 169 4.07 3.86 11.17
N ASP A 170 4.24 4.00 12.48
CA ASP A 170 5.35 4.71 13.09
C ASP A 170 6.65 3.89 13.11
N GLU A 171 6.56 2.55 13.08
CA GLU A 171 7.74 1.67 13.16
C GLU A 171 8.64 1.73 11.92
N TYR A 172 8.12 2.16 10.76
CA TYR A 172 8.94 2.39 9.55
C TYR A 172 10.18 3.24 9.84
N PHE A 173 10.03 4.18 10.78
CA PHE A 173 11.03 5.18 11.10
C PHE A 173 11.80 4.86 12.38
N LYS A 174 11.40 3.86 13.17
CA LYS A 174 12.12 3.45 14.39
C LYS A 174 13.31 2.55 14.08
N ASN A 175 13.20 1.71 13.05
CA ASN A 175 14.30 0.82 12.62
C ASN A 175 15.39 1.54 11.80
N LYS A 176 15.15 2.79 11.39
CA LYS A 176 16.22 3.72 11.01
C LYS A 176 16.65 4.44 12.27
N GLY A 177 17.51 3.79 13.06
CA GLY A 177 18.08 4.37 14.26
C GLY A 177 18.52 5.81 14.02
N ASP A 178 18.24 6.67 15.00
CA ASP A 178 18.64 8.07 15.09
C ASP A 178 20.03 8.29 14.46
N SER A 179 20.02 8.69 13.20
CA SER A 179 21.13 9.43 12.62
C SER A 179 20.71 10.88 12.72
N LYS A 180 21.04 11.48 13.88
CA LYS A 180 21.14 12.92 14.02
C LYS A 180 22.02 13.51 12.93
#